data_AF-A0A2A5SZ82-F1
#
_entry.id   AF-A0A2A5SZ82-F1
#
_cell.length_a   1.000
_cell.length_b   1.000
_cell.length_c   1.000
_cell.angle_alpha   90.00
_cell.angle_beta   90.00
_cell.angle_gamma   90.00
#
_symmetry.space_group_name_H-M   'P 1'
#
loop_
_entity.id
_entity.type
_entity.pdbx_description
1 polymer ?
#
loop_
_entity_poly.entity_id
_entity_poly.type
_entity_poly.pdbx_seq_one_letter_code
_entity_poly.pdbx_strand_id
1 'polypeptide(L)' 'MEGNKVKLIHASVGSTKMMCIEALMRQANLVENVILLVTTAEIKAGRLNLFDYEGKSLLILSRV' A
#
# COMPACT_ATOMS: atom_id res chain seq x y z
N MET A 1 -15.49 11.32 14.53
CA MET A 1 -15.39 10.58 13.26
C MET A 1 -13.90 10.38 12.95
N GLU A 2 -13.35 9.19 13.19
CA GLU A 2 -12.07 8.75 12.57
C GLU A 2 -12.32 8.42 11.09
N GLY A 3 -12.82 9.39 10.32
CA GLY A 3 -13.48 9.11 9.03
C GLY A 3 -12.57 8.69 7.89
N ASN A 4 -11.26 8.97 7.98
CA ASN A 4 -10.33 8.81 6.87
C ASN A 4 -9.19 7.83 7.13
N LYS A 5 -9.13 7.20 8.32
CA LYS A 5 -8.04 6.32 8.72
C LYS A 5 -8.58 4.92 8.99
N VAL A 6 -8.04 3.90 8.31
CA VAL A 6 -8.49 2.51 8.42
C VAL A 6 -7.31 1.63 8.83
N LYS A 7 -7.46 0.89 9.94
CA LYS A 7 -6.52 -0.17 10.32
C LYS A 7 -6.67 -1.35 9.37
N LEU A 8 -5.57 -1.81 8.80
CA LEU A 8 -5.53 -2.96 7.93
C LEU A 8 -5.18 -4.19 8.77
N ILE A 9 -6.04 -5.20 8.72
CA ILE A 9 -5.75 -6.52 9.28
C ILE A 9 -5.19 -7.36 8.13
N HIS A 10 -3.97 -7.86 8.29
CA HIS A 10 -3.30 -8.65 7.26
C HIS A 10 -3.90 -10.05 7.22
N ALA A 11 -4.95 -10.24 6.44
CA ALA A 11 -5.23 -11.54 5.87
C ALA A 11 -4.15 -11.82 4.82
N SER A 12 -3.55 -13.02 4.87
CA SER A 12 -2.49 -13.52 3.98
C SER A 12 -2.38 -12.81 2.63
N VAL A 13 -1.32 -12.00 2.46
CA VAL A 13 -1.03 -11.36 1.17
C VAL A 13 -0.47 -12.42 0.21
N GLY A 14 -1.05 -12.51 -0.99
CA GLY A 14 -0.61 -13.42 -2.04
C GLY A 14 -0.57 -12.73 -3.40
N SER A 15 0.25 -13.23 -4.32
CA SER A 15 0.42 -12.70 -5.67
C SER A 15 0.32 -13.83 -6.69
N THR A 16 -0.35 -13.57 -7.82
CA THR A 16 -0.43 -14.50 -8.95
C THR A 16 0.82 -14.50 -9.83
N LYS A 17 1.74 -13.54 -9.61
CA LYS A 17 2.99 -13.37 -10.37
C LYS A 17 2.80 -13.35 -11.90
N MET A 18 1.68 -12.78 -12.37
CA MET A 18 1.48 -12.57 -13.81
C MET A 18 2.55 -11.64 -14.38
N MET A 19 2.98 -11.94 -15.61
CA MET A 19 3.99 -11.15 -16.31
C MET A 19 3.36 -9.96 -17.03
N CYS A 20 4.01 -8.80 -16.90
CA CYS A 20 3.69 -7.54 -17.57
C CYS A 20 4.97 -6.90 -18.10
N ILE A 21 4.87 -5.72 -18.73
CA ILE A 21 6.05 -4.91 -19.07
C ILE A 21 6.91 -4.64 -17.83
N GLU A 22 8.23 -4.54 -18.01
CA GLU A 22 9.21 -4.48 -16.92
C GLU A 22 8.91 -3.36 -15.91
N ALA A 23 8.44 -2.20 -16.37
CA ALA A 23 8.09 -1.08 -15.50
C ALA A 23 6.99 -1.46 -14.48
N LEU A 24 5.96 -2.21 -14.90
CA LEU A 24 4.90 -2.69 -14.02
C LEU A 24 5.40 -3.80 -13.09
N MET A 25 6.26 -4.69 -13.60
CA MET A 25 6.86 -5.75 -12.79
C MET A 25 7.72 -5.18 -11.64
N ARG A 26 8.48 -4.12 -11.91
CA ARG A 26 9.26 -3.42 -10.87
C ARG A 26 8.35 -2.80 -9.80
N GLN A 27 7.23 -2.19 -10.19
CA GLN A 27 6.27 -1.64 -9.24
C GLN A 27 5.60 -2.73 -8.38
N ALA A 28 5.21 -3.85 -8.99
CA ALA A 28 4.63 -4.98 -8.27
C ALA A 28 5.57 -5.53 -7.20
N ASN A 29 6.86 -5.72 -7.54
CA ASN A 29 7.88 -6.16 -6.59
C ASN A 29 8.08 -5.17 -5.44
N LEU A 30 8.03 -3.86 -5.70
CA LEU A 30 8.12 -2.85 -4.63
C LEU A 30 6.93 -2.92 -3.69
N VAL A 31 5.70 -3.03 -4.22
CA VAL A 31 4.49 -3.14 -3.41
C VAL A 31 4.52 -4.42 -2.58
N GLU A 32 4.89 -5.56 -3.15
CA GLU A 32 4.91 -6.86 -2.45
C GLU A 32 5.85 -6.86 -1.24
N ASN A 33 7.00 -6.19 -1.32
CA ASN A 33 7.94 -6.10 -0.20
C ASN A 33 7.48 -5.17 0.93
N VAL A 34 6.65 -4.17 0.60
CA VAL A 34 6.29 -3.10 1.54
C VAL A 34 4.89 -3.28 2.12
N ILE A 35 3.98 -3.90 1.37
CA ILE A 35 2.56 -4.01 1.75
C ILE A 35 2.37 -4.79 3.05
N LEU A 36 3.23 -5.79 3.32
CA LEU A 36 3.23 -6.59 4.57
C LEU A 36 3.56 -5.77 5.82
N LEU A 37 4.17 -4.59 5.67
CA LEU A 37 4.51 -3.70 6.77
C LEU A 37 3.40 -2.66 7.06
N VAL A 38 2.43 -2.50 6.15
CA VAL A 38 1.41 -1.46 6.24
C VAL A 38 0.35 -1.81 7.28
N THR A 39 0.27 -1.09 8.38
CA THR A 39 -0.78 -1.32 9.40
C THR A 39 -1.99 -0.44 9.20
N THR A 40 -1.80 0.72 8.57
CA THR A 40 -2.84 1.75 8.52
C THR A 40 -2.85 2.46 7.17
N ALA A 41 -4.05 2.80 6.68
CA ALA A 41 -4.24 3.60 5.49
C ALA A 41 -4.99 4.90 5.83
N GLU A 42 -4.63 6.00 5.17
CA GLU A 42 -5.32 7.29 5.29
C GLU A 42 -5.44 8.01 3.95
N ILE A 43 -6.62 8.55 3.65
CA ILE A 43 -6.79 9.48 2.51
C ILE A 43 -6.48 10.90 2.98
N LYS A 44 -5.44 11.51 2.38
CA LYS A 44 -5.04 12.90 2.64
C LYS A 44 -4.80 13.64 1.32
N ALA A 45 -5.50 14.77 1.15
CA ALA A 45 -5.42 15.60 -0.06
C ALA A 45 -5.57 14.80 -1.36
N GLY A 46 -6.57 13.90 -1.42
CA GLY A 46 -6.86 13.09 -2.60
C GLY A 46 -5.87 11.95 -2.88
N ARG A 47 -4.91 11.70 -1.98
CA ARG A 47 -3.93 10.60 -2.10
C ARG A 47 -4.14 9.58 -0.99
N LEU A 48 -3.96 8.30 -1.33
CA LEU A 48 -3.98 7.20 -0.35
C LEU A 48 -2.57 7.03 0.22
N ASN A 49 -2.43 7.27 1.52
CA ASN A 49 -1.18 7.12 2.25
C ASN A 49 -1.24 5.85 3.08
N LEU A 50 -0.21 5.02 2.97
CA LEU A 50 -0.09 3.76 3.68
C LEU A 50 1.06 3.89 4.68
N PHE A 51 0.82 3.49 5.93
CA PHE A 51 1.74 3.68 7.05
C PHE A 51 2.08 2.37 7.74
N ASP A 52 3.29 2.29 8.29
CA ASP A 52 3.69 1.21 9.20
C ASP A 52 3.10 1.39 10.61
N TYR A 53 3.52 0.55 11.56
CA TYR A 53 3.04 0.60 12.94
C TYR A 53 3.56 1.82 13.71
N GLU A 54 4.65 2.46 13.27
CA GLU A 54 5.23 3.67 13.86
C GLU A 54 4.59 4.94 13.28
N GLY A 55 3.75 4.81 12.25
CA GLY A 55 3.11 5.93 11.56
C GLY A 55 4.00 6.56 10.48
N LYS A 56 5.08 5.91 10.07
CA LYS A 56 5.90 6.34 8.93
C LYS A 56 5.20 5.98 7.62
N SER A 57 5.19 6.92 6.68
CA SER A 57 4.62 6.69 5.36
C SER A 57 5.51 5.77 4.53
N LEU A 58 4.93 4.67 4.04
CA LEU A 58 5.59 3.64 3.25
C LEU A 58 5.26 3.75 1.76
N LEU A 59 3.99 4.00 1.43
CA LEU A 59 3.50 4.13 0.06
C LEU A 59 2.49 5.27 -0.03
N ILE A 60 2.54 6.01 -1.14
CA ILE A 60 1.58 7.04 -1.48
C ILE A 60 1.04 6.74 -2.87
N LEU A 61 -0.24 6.43 -2.96
CA LEU A 61 -0.92 6.16 -4.22
C LEU A 61 -1.75 7.38 -4.63
N SER A 62 -1.57 7.81 -5.86
CA SER A 62 -2.31 8.92 -6.47
C SER A 62 -3.23 8.38 -7.56
N ARG A 63 -4.36 9.04 -7.78
CA ARG A 63 -5.14 8.83 -9.00
C ARG A 63 -4.32 9.34 -10.19
N VAL A 64 -4.24 8.53 -11.24
CA VAL A 64 -3.65 8.89 -12.54
C VAL A 64 -4.74 9.41 -13.46
#